data_AF-A0A529P0N3-F1
#
_entry.id   AF-A0A529P0N3-F1
#
_cell.length_a   1.000
_cell.length_b   1.000
_cell.length_c   1.000
_cell.angle_alpha   90.00
_cell.angle_beta   90.00
_cell.angle_gamma   90.00
#
_symmetry.space_group_name_H-M   'P 1'
#
loop_
_entity.id
_entity.type
_entity.pdbx_description
1 polymer ?
#
loop_
_entity_poly.entity_id
_entity_poly.type
_entity_poly.pdbx_seq_one_letter_code
_entity_poly.pdbx_strand_id
1 'polypeptide(L)'
;YYQRYVAHFPTSGEFVTFDRSWYNRGGVEPVMGFCTPEQHEKFLGETPHFERMICNEGIHFFKFWLNIGRETQLERFHDRRWSPLKNWKFSPIDVAGINKWDDYTKARDLMVERTHKEFAPWIVVRANDKRRARLAVIRRILSSLPYDGRDLEIVGKEDKKIIGEGPSFLEK
;
A
#
# COMPACT_ATOMS: atom_id res chain seq x y z
N TYR A 1 13.97 -12.85 4.79
CA TYR A 1 12.90 -11.84 5.00
C TYR A 1 11.59 -12.24 4.32
N TYR A 2 11.57 -12.48 3.00
CA TYR A 2 10.36 -12.84 2.25
C TYR A 2 9.73 -14.20 2.62
N GLN A 3 10.51 -15.16 3.15
CA GLN A 3 10.08 -16.53 3.45
C GLN A 3 8.70 -16.63 4.14
N ARG A 4 8.46 -15.82 5.18
CA ARG A 4 7.18 -15.85 5.91
C ARG A 4 5.99 -15.37 5.09
N TYR A 5 6.21 -14.51 4.10
CA TYR A 5 5.14 -13.98 3.25
C TYR A 5 4.79 -14.98 2.14
N VAL A 6 5.80 -15.68 1.61
CA VAL A 6 5.61 -16.73 0.60
C VAL A 6 4.74 -17.86 1.12
N ALA A 7 4.81 -18.17 2.42
CA ALA A 7 3.94 -19.16 3.06
C ALA A 7 2.43 -18.82 3.00
N HIS A 8 2.06 -17.59 2.63
CA HIS A 8 0.68 -17.13 2.48
C HIS A 8 0.30 -16.85 1.02
N PHE A 9 1.07 -17.33 0.06
CA PHE A 9 0.75 -17.12 -1.35
C PHE A 9 -0.51 -17.90 -1.77
N PRO A 10 -1.29 -17.33 -2.70
CA PRO A 10 -2.52 -17.96 -3.17
C PRO A 10 -2.23 -19.28 -3.89
N THR A 11 -3.11 -20.26 -3.71
CA THR A 11 -3.28 -21.38 -4.63
C THR A 11 -4.42 -21.11 -5.64
N SER A 12 -4.83 -22.14 -6.38
CA SER A 12 -5.85 -22.03 -7.42
C SER A 12 -7.16 -21.44 -6.89
N GLY A 13 -7.62 -20.36 -7.52
CA GLY A 13 -8.88 -19.68 -7.21
C GLY A 13 -8.86 -18.79 -5.97
N GLU A 14 -7.72 -18.67 -5.26
CA GLU A 14 -7.64 -17.87 -4.06
C GLU A 14 -7.42 -16.37 -4.34
N PHE A 15 -8.11 -15.53 -3.58
CA PHE A 15 -7.86 -14.09 -3.51
C PHE A 15 -7.23 -13.78 -2.15
N VAL A 16 -5.93 -13.47 -2.14
CA VAL A 16 -5.20 -13.16 -0.90
C VAL A 16 -4.99 -11.65 -0.76
N THR A 17 -5.38 -11.10 0.40
CA THR A 17 -5.09 -9.71 0.77
C THR A 17 -4.05 -9.64 1.87
N PHE A 18 -3.09 -8.74 1.70
CA PHE A 18 -2.06 -8.42 2.67
C PHE A 18 -2.39 -7.10 3.39
N ASP A 19 -2.89 -7.14 4.63
CA ASP A 19 -2.97 -5.95 5.49
C ASP A 19 -1.58 -5.65 6.06
N ARG A 20 -0.88 -4.73 5.37
CA ARG A 20 0.58 -4.64 5.31
C ARG A 20 1.21 -5.86 4.64
N SER A 21 2.47 -5.78 4.28
CA SER A 21 3.17 -6.82 3.52
C SER A 21 4.68 -6.77 3.77
N TRP A 22 5.48 -7.38 2.90
CA TRP A 22 6.94 -7.23 2.90
C TRP A 22 7.39 -5.77 2.87
N TYR A 23 6.55 -4.84 2.43
CA TYR A 23 6.81 -3.40 2.50
C TYR A 23 6.88 -2.81 3.92
N ASN A 24 6.70 -3.58 4.98
CA ASN A 24 7.13 -3.15 6.33
C ASN A 24 8.60 -2.67 6.31
N ARG A 25 9.47 -3.36 5.56
CA ARG A 25 10.87 -2.99 5.37
C ARG A 25 11.11 -1.80 4.44
N GLY A 26 10.11 -1.37 3.67
CA GLY A 26 10.16 -0.13 2.89
C GLY A 26 9.61 1.09 3.63
N GLY A 27 9.18 0.94 4.89
CA GLY A 27 8.51 2.02 5.63
C GLY A 27 8.79 1.96 7.14
N VAL A 28 8.00 1.17 7.88
CA VAL A 28 8.07 1.19 9.35
C VAL A 28 9.42 0.70 9.89
N GLU A 29 10.03 -0.33 9.31
CA GLU A 29 11.30 -0.88 9.83
C GLU A 29 12.45 0.13 9.75
N PRO A 30 12.75 0.80 8.60
CA PRO A 30 13.84 1.78 8.56
C PRO A 30 13.55 3.04 9.38
N VAL A 31 12.28 3.50 9.43
CA VAL A 31 11.90 4.72 10.17
C VAL A 31 11.98 4.54 11.69
N MET A 32 11.70 3.33 12.17
CA MET A 32 11.71 2.97 13.59
C MET A 32 12.99 2.23 14.03
N GLY A 33 13.91 1.94 13.12
CA GLY A 33 15.17 1.24 13.42
C GLY A 33 15.02 -0.26 13.67
N PHE A 34 13.99 -0.91 13.12
CA PHE A 34 13.78 -2.37 13.22
C PHE A 34 14.55 -3.17 12.17
N CYS A 35 15.19 -2.49 11.22
CA CYS A 35 16.15 -3.10 10.30
C CYS A 35 17.39 -2.21 10.17
N THR A 36 18.51 -2.80 9.77
CA THR A 36 19.72 -2.02 9.49
C THR A 36 19.59 -1.27 8.15
N PRO A 37 20.36 -0.19 7.92
CA PRO A 37 20.38 0.50 6.62
C PRO A 37 20.69 -0.45 5.46
N GLU A 38 21.60 -1.41 5.65
CA GLU A 38 21.97 -2.40 4.63
C GLU A 38 20.82 -3.36 4.33
N GLN A 39 20.03 -3.75 5.34
CA GLN A 39 18.85 -4.57 5.15
C GLN A 39 17.76 -3.83 4.38
N HIS A 40 17.58 -2.53 4.65
CA HIS A 40 16.62 -1.70 3.91
C HIS A 40 17.04 -1.53 2.45
N GLU A 41 18.30 -1.17 2.19
CA GLU A 41 18.81 -1.01 0.81
C GLU A 41 18.75 -2.32 0.03
N LYS A 42 19.14 -3.44 0.65
CA LYS A 42 18.99 -4.77 0.07
C LYS A 42 17.53 -5.07 -0.29
N PHE A 43 16.58 -4.75 0.61
CA PHE A 43 15.15 -4.93 0.35
C PHE A 43 14.68 -4.08 -0.85
N LEU A 44 15.10 -2.82 -0.96
CA LEU A 44 14.74 -1.96 -2.09
C LEU A 44 15.29 -2.50 -3.41
N GLY A 45 16.49 -3.10 -3.39
CA GLY A 45 17.09 -3.76 -4.55
C GLY A 45 16.42 -5.09 -4.93
N GLU A 46 16.08 -5.94 -3.96
CA GLU A 46 15.54 -7.29 -4.19
C GLU A 46 14.04 -7.32 -4.50
N THR A 47 13.26 -6.39 -3.93
CA THR A 47 11.79 -6.40 -4.06
C THR A 47 11.29 -6.42 -5.50
N PRO A 48 11.83 -5.62 -6.44
CA PRO A 48 11.40 -5.70 -7.84
C PRO A 48 11.66 -7.07 -8.49
N HIS A 49 12.72 -7.78 -8.10
CA HIS A 49 13.00 -9.12 -8.61
C HIS A 49 12.03 -10.15 -8.03
N PHE A 50 11.75 -10.05 -6.73
CA PHE A 50 10.77 -10.90 -6.06
C PHE A 50 9.38 -10.74 -6.70
N GLU A 51 8.93 -9.52 -6.91
CA GLU A 51 7.62 -9.24 -7.53
C GLU A 51 7.55 -9.64 -8.99
N ARG A 52 8.67 -9.58 -9.72
CA ARG A 52 8.73 -10.09 -11.10
C ARG A 52 8.44 -11.58 -11.14
N MET A 53 8.94 -12.37 -10.19
CA MET A 53 8.64 -13.80 -10.12
C MET A 53 7.14 -14.05 -9.88
N ILE A 54 6.51 -13.26 -9.00
CA ILE A 54 5.06 -13.34 -8.73
C ILE A 54 4.27 -13.09 -10.02
N CYS A 55 4.58 -12.00 -10.74
CA CYS A 55 3.86 -11.65 -11.96
C CYS A 55 4.12 -12.64 -13.10
N ASN A 56 5.33 -13.20 -13.20
CA ASN A 56 5.67 -14.21 -14.20
C ASN A 56 4.93 -15.54 -13.97
N GLU A 57 4.56 -15.87 -12.73
CA GLU A 57 3.73 -17.02 -12.38
C GLU A 57 2.25 -16.83 -12.78
N GLY A 58 1.89 -15.68 -13.36
CA GLY A 58 0.51 -15.37 -13.75
C GLY A 58 -0.37 -14.91 -12.59
N ILE A 59 0.20 -14.66 -11.41
CA ILE A 59 -0.54 -14.09 -10.28
C ILE A 59 -0.85 -12.62 -10.59
N HIS A 60 -2.13 -12.26 -10.60
CA HIS A 60 -2.57 -10.86 -10.67
C HIS A 60 -2.18 -10.11 -9.40
N PHE A 61 -1.11 -9.34 -9.49
CA PHE A 61 -0.49 -8.68 -8.35
C PHE A 61 -0.82 -7.18 -8.29
N PHE A 62 -1.41 -6.73 -7.18
CA PHE A 62 -1.78 -5.34 -6.95
C PHE A 62 -1.09 -4.76 -5.71
N LYS A 63 -0.49 -3.57 -5.84
CA LYS A 63 0.07 -2.81 -4.72
C LYS A 63 -0.65 -1.49 -4.55
N PHE A 64 -1.29 -1.28 -3.41
CA PHE A 64 -2.01 -0.04 -3.09
C PHE A 64 -1.32 0.76 -2.00
N TRP A 65 -1.00 2.02 -2.28
CA TRP A 65 -0.59 3.00 -1.27
C TRP A 65 -1.75 3.95 -0.98
N LEU A 66 -2.30 3.87 0.24
CA LEU A 66 -3.38 4.74 0.69
C LEU A 66 -2.80 6.02 1.30
N ASN A 67 -2.65 7.06 0.49
CA ASN A 67 -2.07 8.32 0.90
C ASN A 67 -3.09 9.20 1.62
N ILE A 68 -2.75 9.74 2.79
CA ILE A 68 -3.57 10.74 3.49
C ILE A 68 -2.74 11.97 3.82
N GLY A 69 -3.39 13.11 4.00
CA GLY A 69 -2.75 14.32 4.52
C GLY A 69 -2.38 14.20 6.00
N ARG A 70 -1.43 15.03 6.45
CA ARG A 70 -0.95 15.04 7.83
C ARG A 70 -2.06 15.37 8.81
N GLU A 71 -2.87 16.36 8.48
CA GLU A 71 -4.01 16.83 9.26
C GLU A 71 -5.05 15.71 9.39
N THR A 72 -5.38 15.04 8.28
CA THR A 72 -6.31 13.90 8.29
C THR A 72 -5.76 12.73 9.10
N GLN A 73 -4.44 12.50 9.12
CA GLN A 73 -3.85 11.48 9.97
C GLN A 73 -4.03 11.83 11.46
N LEU A 74 -3.71 13.05 11.86
CA LEU A 74 -3.84 13.53 13.23
C LEU A 74 -5.30 13.50 13.72
N GLU A 75 -6.23 13.96 12.88
CA GLU A 75 -7.68 13.88 13.13
C GLU A 75 -8.11 12.43 13.38
N ARG A 76 -7.66 11.49 12.53
CA ARG A 76 -7.99 10.06 12.68
C ARG A 76 -7.38 9.45 13.93
N PHE A 77 -6.19 9.88 14.37
CA PHE A 77 -5.60 9.44 15.62
C PHE A 77 -6.38 9.96 16.82
N HIS A 78 -6.76 11.25 16.80
CA HIS A 78 -7.62 11.84 17.81
C HIS A 78 -8.95 11.07 17.93
N ASP A 79 -9.63 10.82 16.81
CA ASP A 79 -10.87 10.04 16.76
C ASP A 79 -10.71 8.64 17.34
N ARG A 80 -9.60 7.95 17.04
CA ARG A 80 -9.33 6.62 17.59
C ARG A 80 -9.13 6.68 19.10
N ARG A 81 -8.35 7.65 19.59
CA ARG A 81 -8.03 7.81 21.01
C ARG A 81 -9.27 7.99 21.88
N TRP A 82 -10.30 8.66 21.36
CA TRP A 82 -11.53 8.98 22.10
C TRP A 82 -12.72 8.08 21.79
N SER A 83 -12.63 7.21 20.78
CA SER A 83 -13.71 6.30 20.43
C SER A 83 -13.60 4.96 21.17
N PRO A 84 -14.59 4.57 21.99
CA PRO A 84 -14.55 3.28 22.69
C PRO A 84 -14.57 2.07 21.74
N LEU A 85 -15.03 2.24 20.51
CA LEU A 85 -15.06 1.19 19.48
C LEU A 85 -13.77 1.10 18.65
N LYS A 86 -12.90 2.12 18.70
CA LYS A 86 -11.73 2.23 17.82
C LYS A 86 -10.40 2.42 18.57
N ASN A 87 -10.43 2.63 19.88
CA ASN A 87 -9.23 2.89 20.70
C ASN A 87 -8.17 1.80 20.59
N TRP A 88 -8.59 0.53 20.45
CA TRP A 88 -7.70 -0.61 20.28
C TRP A 88 -6.82 -0.53 19.02
N LYS A 89 -7.18 0.32 18.05
CA LYS A 89 -6.40 0.57 16.82
C LYS A 89 -5.30 1.61 17.00
N PHE A 90 -5.15 2.19 18.19
CA PHE A 90 -4.15 3.20 18.48
C PHE A 90 -3.01 2.56 19.27
N SER A 91 -1.85 2.45 18.63
CA SER A 91 -0.68 1.73 19.15
C SER A 91 0.45 2.67 19.56
N PRO A 92 1.43 2.20 20.36
CA PRO A 92 2.64 2.96 20.65
C PRO A 92 3.42 3.38 19.38
N ILE A 93 3.36 2.57 18.32
CA ILE A 93 3.99 2.88 17.02
C ILE A 93 3.31 4.10 16.38
N ASP A 94 1.98 4.20 16.48
CA ASP A 94 1.24 5.36 15.95
C ASP A 94 1.66 6.65 16.68
N VAL A 95 1.81 6.59 18.01
CA VAL A 95 2.26 7.74 18.82
C VAL A 95 3.67 8.17 18.42
N ALA A 96 4.60 7.23 18.31
CA ALA A 96 5.97 7.52 17.86
C ALA A 96 6.00 8.06 16.42
N GLY A 97 5.07 7.60 15.58
CA GLY A 97 4.98 8.00 14.18
C GLY A 97 4.55 9.44 13.95
N ILE A 98 3.86 10.07 14.91
CA ILE A 98 3.39 11.47 14.80
C ILE A 98 4.55 12.45 14.52
N ASN A 99 5.68 12.24 15.21
CA ASN A 99 6.88 13.09 15.07
C ASN A 99 7.79 12.67 13.91
N LYS A 100 7.43 11.61 13.18
CA LYS A 100 8.23 11.00 12.11
C LYS A 100 7.58 11.15 10.73
N TRP A 101 6.70 12.14 10.57
CA TRP A 101 5.99 12.39 9.31
C TRP A 101 6.94 12.51 8.12
N ASP A 102 8.00 13.33 8.25
CA ASP A 102 8.95 13.56 7.18
C ASP A 102 9.83 12.33 6.90
N ASP A 103 10.20 11.57 7.93
CA ASP A 103 10.93 10.31 7.79
C ASP A 103 10.09 9.27 7.02
N TYR A 104 8.81 9.13 7.37
CA TYR A 104 7.87 8.27 6.64
C TYR A 104 7.63 8.73 5.21
N THR A 105 7.58 10.05 4.98
CA THR A 105 7.44 10.63 3.65
C THR A 105 8.64 10.26 2.77
N LYS A 106 9.87 10.48 3.28
CA LYS A 106 11.10 10.10 2.59
C LYS A 106 11.17 8.59 2.31
N ALA A 107 10.82 7.75 3.29
CA ALA A 107 10.82 6.31 3.12
C ALA A 107 9.80 5.84 2.06
N ARG A 108 8.59 6.42 2.07
CA ARG A 108 7.54 6.16 1.06
C ARG A 108 8.03 6.53 -0.33
N ASP A 109 8.58 7.73 -0.50
CA ASP A 109 8.96 8.25 -1.81
C ASP A 109 10.07 7.39 -2.42
N LEU A 110 11.10 7.08 -1.63
CA LEU A 110 12.18 6.18 -2.03
C LEU A 110 11.66 4.77 -2.35
N MET A 111 10.78 4.22 -1.51
CA MET A 111 10.19 2.90 -1.73
C MET A 111 9.43 2.86 -3.05
N VAL A 112 8.54 3.84 -3.31
CA VAL A 112 7.75 3.87 -4.54
C VAL A 112 8.63 4.10 -5.76
N GLU A 113 9.62 5.00 -5.69
CA GLU A 113 10.58 5.23 -6.77
C GLU A 113 11.33 3.95 -7.16
N ARG A 114 11.87 3.24 -6.16
CA ARG A 114 12.72 2.05 -6.41
C ARG A 114 11.91 0.83 -6.85
N THR A 115 10.67 0.70 -6.37
CA THR A 115 9.86 -0.52 -6.52
C THR A 115 8.63 -0.38 -7.41
N HIS A 116 8.31 0.82 -7.91
CA HIS A 116 7.34 0.98 -9.00
C HIS A 116 7.95 0.46 -10.31
N LYS A 117 7.30 -0.55 -10.91
CA LYS A 117 7.68 -1.15 -12.20
C LYS A 117 6.43 -1.40 -13.02
N GLU A 118 6.56 -1.41 -14.34
CA GLU A 118 5.43 -1.67 -15.25
C GLU A 118 4.73 -3.00 -14.96
N PHE A 119 5.49 -4.06 -14.67
CA PHE A 119 4.94 -5.37 -14.33
C PHE A 119 4.34 -5.46 -12.92
N ALA A 120 4.66 -4.51 -12.03
CA ALA A 120 4.20 -4.48 -10.64
C ALA A 120 4.03 -3.01 -10.18
N PRO A 121 3.03 -2.30 -10.73
CA PRO A 121 2.91 -0.88 -10.48
C PRO A 121 2.43 -0.60 -9.05
N TRP A 122 3.01 0.42 -8.44
CA TRP A 122 2.40 1.08 -7.29
C TRP A 122 1.17 1.87 -7.72
N ILE A 123 0.03 1.56 -7.10
CA ILE A 123 -1.25 2.22 -7.29
C ILE A 123 -1.48 3.13 -6.09
N VAL A 124 -1.45 4.43 -6.32
CA VAL A 124 -1.56 5.45 -5.26
C VAL A 124 -3.00 5.94 -5.18
N VAL A 125 -3.56 5.96 -3.96
CA VAL A 125 -4.94 6.37 -3.70
C VAL A 125 -4.96 7.52 -2.70
N ARG A 126 -5.49 8.69 -3.10
CA ARG A 126 -5.78 9.80 -2.17
C ARG A 126 -6.95 9.43 -1.27
N ALA A 127 -6.64 9.06 -0.04
CA ALA A 127 -7.53 8.36 0.87
C ALA A 127 -8.08 9.20 2.02
N ASN A 128 -8.05 10.54 1.92
CA ASN A 128 -8.67 11.44 2.92
C ASN A 128 -10.16 11.12 3.07
N ASP A 129 -10.87 10.96 1.94
CA ASP A 129 -12.23 10.42 1.89
C ASP A 129 -12.19 8.88 1.80
N LYS A 130 -12.56 8.22 2.91
CA LYS A 130 -12.57 6.75 3.00
C LYS A 130 -13.54 6.09 2.02
N ARG A 131 -14.68 6.72 1.70
CA ARG A 131 -15.69 6.14 0.83
C ARG A 131 -15.20 6.14 -0.61
N ARG A 132 -14.66 7.28 -1.07
CA ARG A 132 -14.05 7.38 -2.40
C ARG A 132 -12.85 6.45 -2.56
N ALA A 133 -11.99 6.36 -1.54
CA ALA A 133 -10.83 5.46 -1.58
C ALA A 133 -11.23 3.99 -1.76
N ARG A 134 -12.24 3.51 -1.01
CA ARG A 134 -12.76 2.15 -1.12
C ARG A 134 -13.29 1.86 -2.52
N LEU A 135 -14.12 2.76 -3.05
CA LEU A 135 -14.67 2.61 -4.40
C LEU A 135 -13.56 2.62 -5.46
N ALA A 136 -12.56 3.49 -5.32
CA ALA A 136 -11.45 3.57 -6.26
C ALA A 136 -10.62 2.27 -6.31
N VAL A 137 -10.28 1.70 -5.15
CA VAL A 137 -9.55 0.42 -5.07
C VAL A 137 -10.35 -0.72 -5.69
N ILE A 138 -11.64 -0.85 -5.32
CA ILE A 138 -12.52 -1.90 -5.86
C ILE A 138 -12.64 -1.76 -7.37
N ARG A 139 -12.88 -0.54 -7.88
CA ARG A 139 -12.96 -0.28 -9.33
C ARG A 139 -11.69 -0.64 -10.06
N ARG A 140 -10.52 -0.29 -9.52
CA ARG A 140 -9.23 -0.68 -10.10
C ARG A 140 -9.15 -2.19 -10.29
N ILE A 141 -9.40 -2.96 -9.24
CA ILE A 141 -9.34 -4.44 -9.30
C ILE A 141 -10.31 -4.99 -10.35
N LEU A 142 -11.59 -4.57 -10.30
CA LEU A 142 -12.61 -5.04 -11.25
C LEU A 142 -12.30 -4.62 -12.70
N SER A 143 -11.68 -3.46 -12.90
CA SER A 143 -11.27 -2.99 -14.22
C SER A 143 -10.02 -3.70 -14.76
N SER A 144 -9.21 -4.32 -13.91
CA SER A 144 -7.96 -4.97 -14.30
C SER A 144 -8.11 -6.46 -14.59
N LEU A 145 -9.13 -7.13 -14.04
CA LEU A 145 -9.30 -8.58 -14.16
C LEU A 145 -10.28 -8.96 -15.29
N PRO A 146 -9.96 -9.94 -16.15
CA PRO A 146 -10.88 -10.47 -17.14
C PRO A 146 -11.76 -11.57 -16.51
N TYR A 147 -12.94 -11.20 -16.00
CA TYR A 147 -13.89 -12.15 -15.39
C TYR A 147 -15.20 -12.23 -16.17
N ASP A 148 -15.89 -13.37 -16.09
CA ASP A 148 -17.16 -13.60 -16.77
C ASP A 148 -18.27 -12.67 -16.25
N GLY A 149 -19.10 -12.16 -17.15
CA GLY A 149 -20.17 -11.22 -16.78
C GLY A 149 -19.70 -9.83 -16.38
N ARG A 150 -18.44 -9.46 -16.70
CA ARG A 150 -17.89 -8.13 -16.42
C ARG A 150 -18.66 -7.02 -17.16
N ASP A 151 -19.35 -6.18 -16.37
CA ASP A 151 -20.04 -4.98 -16.83
C ASP A 151 -19.22 -3.71 -16.49
N LEU A 152 -18.64 -3.09 -17.53
CA LEU A 152 -17.82 -1.88 -17.38
C LEU A 152 -18.62 -0.63 -17.05
N GLU A 153 -19.92 -0.60 -17.36
CA GLU A 153 -20.78 0.53 -17.03
C GLU A 153 -21.06 0.55 -15.52
N ILE A 154 -21.32 -0.62 -14.92
CA ILE A 154 -21.50 -0.76 -13.46
C ILE A 154 -20.19 -0.49 -12.72
N VAL A 155 -19.07 -1.06 -13.18
CA VAL A 155 -17.75 -0.78 -12.60
C VAL A 155 -17.48 0.73 -12.66
N GLY A 156 -17.79 1.36 -13.79
CA GLY A 156 -17.62 2.78 -14.02
C GLY A 156 -16.16 3.17 -14.22
N LYS A 157 -15.92 4.49 -14.32
CA LYS A 157 -14.59 5.04 -14.60
C LYS A 157 -13.83 5.33 -13.31
N GLU A 158 -12.51 5.20 -13.40
CA GLU A 158 -11.61 5.67 -12.34
C GLU A 158 -11.68 7.19 -12.22
N ASP A 159 -11.80 7.67 -10.98
CA ASP A 159 -11.59 9.07 -10.68
C ASP A 159 -10.09 9.37 -10.63
N LYS A 160 -9.56 9.97 -11.70
CA LYS A 160 -8.14 10.33 -11.83
C LYS A 160 -7.67 11.38 -10.81
N LYS A 161 -8.57 11.98 -10.02
CA LYS A 161 -8.21 12.81 -8.87
C LYS A 161 -7.93 11.99 -7.62
N ILE A 162 -8.44 10.76 -7.55
CA ILE A 162 -8.38 9.87 -6.38
C ILE A 162 -7.37 8.76 -6.56
N ILE A 163 -7.26 8.16 -7.75
CA ILE A 163 -6.38 7.02 -8.01
C ILE A 163 -5.48 7.26 -9.22
N GLY A 164 -4.21 6.88 -9.07
CA GLY A 164 -3.18 7.01 -10.09
C GLY A 164 -2.04 6.02 -9.83
N GLU A 165 -0.98 6.11 -10.59
CA GLU A 165 0.15 5.17 -10.53
C GLU A 165 1.48 5.89 -10.36
N GLY A 166 2.38 5.23 -9.64
CA GLY A 166 3.78 5.62 -9.53
C GLY A 166 4.03 6.89 -8.72
N PRO A 167 5.29 7.36 -8.73
CA PRO A 167 5.73 8.46 -7.88
C PRO A 167 5.07 9.79 -8.22
N SER A 168 4.69 10.02 -9.49
CA SER A 168 4.05 11.27 -9.93
C SER A 168 2.68 11.55 -9.28
N PHE A 169 2.07 10.55 -8.65
CA PHE A 169 0.78 10.69 -7.96
C PHE A 169 0.91 10.80 -6.44
N LEU A 170 2.11 10.64 -5.88
CA LEU A 170 2.38 10.81 -4.44
C LEU A 170 2.35 12.27 -4.01
N GLU A 171 2.75 13.18 -4.90
CA GLU A 171 2.73 14.61 -4.65
C GLU A 171 1.33 15.19 -4.92
N LYS A 172 0.74 15.74 -3.86
CA LYS A 172 -0.23 16.86 -3.78
C LYS A 172 -0.70 17.00 -2.34
#